data_AF-A0A368FA22-F1
#
_entry.id   AF-A0A368FA22-F1
#
_cell.length_a   1.000
_cell.length_b   1.000
_cell.length_c   1.000
_cell.angle_alpha   90.00
_cell.angle_beta   90.00
_cell.angle_gamma   90.00
#
_symmetry.space_group_name_H-M   'P 1'
#
loop_
_entity.id
_entity.type
_entity.pdbx_description
1 polymer ?
#
loop_
_entity_poly.entity_id
_entity_poly.type
_entity_poly.pdbx_seq_one_letter_code
_entity_poly.pdbx_strand_id
1 'polypeptide(L)'
;MIFDVFRFVTGVINRKKVISFERFIWRFCRGKVFVRTADIGERTELFESKKTDDKAVFILFFSGEQLRSRVQKICNGFHGVIYNCPENTKERAHLLAQINAQVADMQNVINKTLDYRRKIIFAASLSVKKWTIMLLKLKSIFHTLNMFSVDVTHKCLIAECWVPTVD
;
A
#
# COMPACT_ATOMS: atom_id res chain seq x y z
N MET A 1 -38.86 30.58 -8.74
CA MET A 1 -38.15 30.70 -7.46
C MET A 1 -37.03 29.68 -7.48
N ILE A 2 -35.84 30.06 -7.93
CA ILE A 2 -34.68 29.16 -7.98
C ILE A 2 -34.10 29.15 -6.57
N PHE A 3 -34.37 28.08 -5.82
CA PHE A 3 -33.63 27.84 -4.58
C PHE A 3 -32.17 27.64 -4.97
N ASP A 4 -31.30 28.54 -4.50
CA ASP A 4 -29.86 28.40 -4.60
C ASP A 4 -29.44 27.17 -3.79
N VAL A 5 -29.37 26.00 -4.45
CA VAL A 5 -28.99 24.75 -3.78
C VAL A 5 -27.51 24.86 -3.42
N PHE A 6 -27.21 25.04 -2.13
CA PHE A 6 -25.86 24.99 -1.62
C PHE A 6 -25.24 23.62 -1.93
N ARG A 7 -24.13 23.64 -2.66
CA ARG A 7 -23.34 22.44 -2.95
C ARG A 7 -22.11 22.42 -2.06
N PHE A 8 -21.57 21.23 -1.85
CA PHE A 8 -20.33 21.08 -1.12
C PHE A 8 -19.37 20.09 -1.78
N VAL A 9 -18.10 20.23 -1.43
CA VAL A 9 -17.03 19.30 -1.77
C VAL A 9 -16.32 18.89 -0.48
N THR A 10 -16.15 17.59 -0.28
CA THR A 10 -15.43 17.02 0.86
C THR A 10 -14.13 16.36 0.42
N GLY A 11 -13.12 16.39 1.27
CA GLY A 11 -11.86 15.73 0.96
C GLY A 11 -10.91 15.64 2.15
N VAL A 12 -9.73 15.12 1.88
CA VAL A 12 -8.63 14.97 2.84
C VAL A 12 -7.39 15.67 2.31
N ILE A 13 -6.69 16.41 3.16
CA ILE A 13 -5.46 17.14 2.84
C ILE A 13 -4.41 16.89 3.93
N ASN A 14 -3.12 17.07 3.59
CA ASN A 14 -2.05 17.07 4.59
C ASN A 14 -2.23 18.27 5.53
N ARG A 15 -2.17 18.02 6.85
CA ARG A 15 -2.41 19.00 7.91
C ARG A 15 -1.49 20.22 7.80
N LYS A 16 -0.24 20.03 7.37
CA LYS A 16 0.74 21.11 7.16
C LYS A 16 0.30 22.12 6.10
N LYS A 17 -0.59 21.73 5.19
CA LYS A 17 -1.08 22.57 4.08
C LYS A 17 -2.41 23.26 4.37
N VAL A 18 -3.09 22.94 5.48
CA VAL A 18 -4.44 23.44 5.79
C VAL A 18 -4.50 24.97 5.77
N ILE A 19 -3.61 25.64 6.50
CA ILE A 19 -3.61 27.11 6.60
C ILE A 19 -3.40 27.75 5.22
N SER A 20 -2.45 27.24 4.43
CA SER A 20 -2.18 27.74 3.08
C SER A 20 -3.35 27.50 2.12
N PHE A 21 -4.01 26.34 2.25
CA PHE A 21 -5.18 25.96 1.46
C PHE A 21 -6.37 26.89 1.74
N GLU A 22 -6.71 27.12 3.01
CA GLU A 22 -7.80 28.03 3.40
C GLU A 22 -7.56 29.46 2.90
N ARG A 23 -6.34 29.99 3.10
CA ARG A 23 -5.97 31.33 2.62
C ARG A 23 -6.05 31.44 1.10
N PHE A 24 -5.65 30.39 0.38
CA PHE A 24 -5.70 30.38 -1.08
C PHE A 24 -7.15 30.37 -1.58
N ILE A 25 -8.00 29.50 -1.02
CA ILE A 25 -9.43 29.46 -1.35
C ILE A 25 -10.08 30.81 -1.09
N TRP A 26 -9.85 31.40 0.08
CA TRP A 26 -10.42 32.70 0.43
C TRP A 26 -10.08 33.78 -0.59
N ARG A 27 -8.80 33.89 -0.96
CA ARG A 27 -8.30 34.89 -1.92
C ARG A 27 -8.80 34.63 -3.34
N PHE A 28 -8.69 33.39 -3.82
CA PHE A 28 -9.03 33.05 -5.20
C PHE A 28 -10.54 33.09 -5.46
N CYS A 29 -11.33 32.63 -4.48
CA CYS A 29 -12.79 32.63 -4.56
C CYS A 29 -13.43 33.92 -4.05
N ARG A 30 -12.65 34.91 -3.62
CA ARG A 30 -13.12 36.23 -3.12
C ARG A 30 -14.17 36.10 -2.01
N GLY A 31 -13.92 35.20 -1.05
CA GLY A 31 -14.83 34.95 0.08
C GLY A 31 -16.15 34.23 -0.25
N LYS A 32 -16.34 33.74 -1.49
CA LYS A 32 -17.57 33.03 -1.90
C LYS A 32 -17.64 31.55 -1.51
N VAL A 33 -16.58 31.03 -0.87
CA VAL A 33 -16.48 29.63 -0.45
C VAL A 33 -16.25 29.59 1.05
N PHE A 34 -17.12 28.88 1.76
CA PHE A 34 -16.98 28.66 3.19
C PHE A 34 -16.24 27.35 3.47
N VAL A 35 -15.15 27.42 4.22
CA VAL A 35 -14.25 26.30 4.50
C VAL A 35 -14.39 25.86 5.96
N ARG A 36 -14.50 24.55 6.19
CA ARG A 36 -14.35 23.96 7.52
C ARG A 36 -13.40 22.79 7.44
N THR A 37 -12.49 22.69 8.40
CA THR A 37 -11.55 21.58 8.52
C THR A 37 -11.65 20.91 9.88
N ALA A 38 -11.35 19.62 9.94
CA ALA A 38 -11.16 18.90 11.18
C ALA A 38 -9.96 17.96 11.05
N ASP A 39 -9.14 17.89 12.09
CA ASP A 39 -7.93 17.08 12.09
C ASP A 39 -8.25 15.60 12.28
N ILE A 40 -7.55 14.73 11.56
CA ILE A 40 -7.64 13.28 11.75
C ILE A 40 -6.62 12.90 12.81
N GLY A 41 -7.10 12.50 13.99
CA GLY A 41 -6.24 12.14 15.13
C GLY A 41 -5.61 10.75 15.03
N GLU A 42 -6.25 9.83 14.31
CA GLU A 42 -5.77 8.46 14.16
C GLU A 42 -4.60 8.39 13.16
N ARG A 43 -3.44 7.94 13.63
CA ARG A 43 -2.31 7.60 12.77
C ARG A 43 -2.61 6.27 12.09
N THR A 44 -2.69 6.28 10.77
CA THR A 44 -2.79 5.04 9.99
C THR A 44 -1.43 4.33 10.01
N GLU A 45 -1.25 3.41 10.96
CA GLU A 45 -0.01 2.62 11.11
C GLU A 45 0.03 1.39 10.17
N LEU A 46 -1.04 1.14 9.43
CA LEU A 46 -1.28 -0.13 8.71
C LEU A 46 -0.38 -0.40 7.51
N PHE A 47 0.46 0.55 7.09
CA PHE A 47 1.44 0.31 6.05
C PHE A 47 2.75 0.95 6.47
N GLU A 48 3.83 0.18 6.46
CA GLU A 48 5.22 0.60 6.70
C GLU A 48 5.74 1.59 5.61
N SER A 49 4.93 2.57 5.24
CA SER A 49 5.36 3.69 4.42
C SER A 49 5.82 4.80 5.35
N LYS A 50 7.15 4.97 5.38
CA LYS A 50 7.85 6.11 5.98
C LYS A 50 7.05 7.41 5.74
N LYS A 51 6.61 8.03 6.84
CA LYS A 51 5.75 9.22 7.00
C LYS A 51 4.24 8.93 6.94
N THR A 52 3.69 8.60 8.10
CA THR A 52 2.31 8.95 8.46
C THR A 52 2.23 10.48 8.55
N ASP A 53 2.11 11.15 7.41
CA ASP A 53 1.85 12.59 7.40
C ASP A 53 0.49 12.83 8.04
N ASP A 54 0.42 13.65 9.08
CA ASP A 54 -0.83 14.05 9.71
C ASP A 54 -1.78 14.63 8.65
N LYS A 55 -3.03 14.17 8.66
CA LYS A 55 -4.05 14.57 7.70
C LYS A 55 -5.19 15.32 8.40
N ALA A 56 -5.91 16.13 7.63
CA ALA A 56 -7.14 16.78 8.03
C ALA A 56 -8.21 16.55 6.97
N VAL A 57 -9.45 16.37 7.40
CA VAL A 57 -10.63 16.43 6.53
C VAL A 57 -11.04 17.88 6.33
N PHE A 58 -11.57 18.18 5.16
CA PHE A 58 -12.15 19.47 4.83
C PHE A 58 -13.52 19.32 4.18
N ILE A 59 -14.37 20.33 4.37
CA ILE A 59 -15.62 20.53 3.64
C ILE A 59 -15.68 21.98 3.15
N LEU A 60 -16.05 22.15 1.88
CA LEU A 60 -16.11 23.43 1.18
C LEU A 60 -17.55 23.65 0.71
N PHE A 61 -18.20 24.70 1.19
CA PHE A 61 -19.55 25.07 0.77
C PHE A 61 -19.50 26.23 -0.23
N PHE A 62 -20.27 26.13 -1.31
CA PHE A 62 -20.37 27.15 -2.34
C PHE A 62 -21.73 27.08 -3.06
N SER A 63 -22.09 28.17 -3.73
CA SER A 63 -23.20 28.18 -4.70
C SER A 63 -22.67 28.35 -6.12
N GLY A 64 -23.28 27.63 -7.08
CA GLY A 64 -23.02 27.75 -8.51
C GLY A 64 -21.94 26.82 -9.06
N GLU A 65 -22.18 26.29 -10.26
CA GLU A 65 -21.35 25.26 -10.90
C GLU A 65 -19.96 25.76 -11.31
N GLN A 66 -19.83 27.06 -11.64
CA GLN A 66 -18.54 27.65 -11.98
C GLN A 66 -17.55 27.60 -10.80
N LEU A 67 -18.03 27.73 -9.57
CA LEU A 67 -17.19 27.65 -8.38
C LEU A 67 -16.74 26.21 -8.10
N ARG A 68 -17.58 25.21 -8.42
CA ARG A 68 -17.22 23.79 -8.26
C ARG A 68 -15.94 23.43 -9.01
N SER A 69 -15.89 23.75 -10.31
CA SER A 69 -14.73 23.43 -11.15
C SER A 69 -13.44 24.14 -10.70
N ARG A 70 -13.56 25.38 -10.21
CA ARG A 70 -12.44 26.15 -9.65
C ARG A 70 -11.93 25.52 -8.36
N VAL A 71 -12.84 25.19 -7.43
CA VAL A 71 -12.50 24.58 -6.15
C VAL A 71 -11.84 23.21 -6.35
N GLN A 72 -12.35 22.38 -7.25
CA GLN A 72 -11.75 21.08 -7.58
C GLN A 72 -10.31 21.23 -8.09
N LYS A 73 -10.04 22.22 -8.95
CA LYS A 73 -8.66 22.52 -9.41
C LYS A 73 -7.74 22.92 -8.26
N ILE A 74 -8.25 23.71 -7.30
CA ILE A 74 -7.47 24.10 -6.11
C ILE A 74 -7.18 22.86 -5.25
N CYS A 75 -8.18 22.03 -4.95
CA CYS A 75 -8.00 20.80 -4.20
C CYS A 75 -6.91 19.90 -4.84
N ASN A 76 -6.98 19.70 -6.15
CA ASN A 76 -6.00 18.91 -6.89
C ASN A 76 -4.59 19.54 -6.81
N GLY A 77 -4.48 20.86 -6.96
CA GLY A 77 -3.19 21.58 -6.87
C GLY A 77 -2.54 21.50 -5.48
N PHE A 78 -3.34 21.39 -4.42
CA PHE A 78 -2.84 21.17 -3.06
C PHE A 78 -2.57 19.70 -2.72
N HIS A 79 -2.79 18.79 -3.68
CA HIS A 79 -2.78 17.34 -3.49
C HIS A 79 -3.79 16.86 -2.45
N GLY A 80 -4.95 17.52 -2.39
CA GLY A 80 -6.11 17.07 -1.63
C GLY A 80 -6.86 15.98 -2.39
N VAL A 81 -7.24 14.92 -1.69
CA VAL A 81 -8.07 13.84 -2.26
C VAL A 81 -9.52 14.17 -2.01
N ILE A 82 -10.31 14.26 -3.08
CA ILE A 82 -11.75 14.57 -3.00
C ILE A 82 -12.54 13.27 -2.88
N TYR A 83 -13.52 13.26 -1.98
CA TYR A 83 -14.48 12.16 -1.83
C TYR A 83 -15.89 12.64 -2.16
N ASN A 84 -16.63 11.83 -2.91
CA ASN A 84 -18.03 12.07 -3.22
C ASN A 84 -18.89 11.63 -2.03
N CYS A 85 -19.28 12.58 -1.18
CA CYS A 85 -20.19 12.33 -0.07
C CYS A 85 -21.64 12.67 -0.49
N PRO A 86 -22.61 11.75 -0.35
CA PRO A 86 -24.02 12.03 -0.63
C PRO A 86 -24.56 13.19 0.20
N GLU A 87 -25.42 14.01 -0.40
CA GLU A 87 -26.05 15.15 0.27
C GLU A 87 -27.13 14.67 1.27
N ASN A 88 -27.87 13.62 0.90
CA ASN A 88 -28.94 13.05 1.72
C ASN A 88 -28.39 12.22 2.89
N THR A 89 -28.87 12.50 4.10
CA THR A 89 -28.48 11.78 5.33
C THR A 89 -28.74 10.27 5.22
N LYS A 90 -29.85 9.85 4.62
CA LYS A 90 -30.18 8.42 4.47
C LYS A 90 -29.19 7.70 3.55
N GLU A 91 -28.86 8.30 2.40
CA GLU A 91 -27.89 7.75 1.45
C GLU A 91 -26.47 7.71 2.04
N ARG A 92 -26.10 8.73 2.83
CA ARG A 92 -24.82 8.75 3.54
C ARG A 92 -24.71 7.64 4.59
N ALA A 93 -25.77 7.37 5.35
CA ALA A 93 -25.82 6.26 6.30
C ALA A 93 -25.71 4.90 5.58
N HIS A 94 -26.38 4.75 4.44
CA HIS A 94 -26.28 3.57 3.60
C HIS A 94 -24.85 3.37 3.05
N LEU A 95 -24.24 4.41 2.49
CA LEU A 95 -22.87 4.37 1.99
C LEU A 95 -21.87 4.00 3.10
N LEU A 96 -22.04 4.56 4.32
CA LEU A 96 -21.20 4.23 5.45
C LEU A 96 -21.31 2.74 5.84
N ALA A 97 -22.53 2.19 5.85
CA ALA A 97 -22.75 0.77 6.12
C ALA A 97 -22.06 -0.12 5.06
N GLN A 98 -22.14 0.26 3.78
CA GLN A 98 -21.46 -0.45 2.69
C GLN A 98 -19.93 -0.40 2.84
N ILE A 99 -19.36 0.77 3.15
CA ILE A 99 -17.92 0.93 3.37
C ILE A 99 -17.47 0.07 4.55
N ASN A 100 -18.20 0.07 5.66
CA ASN A 100 -17.86 -0.74 6.83
C ASN A 100 -17.90 -2.25 6.52
N ALA A 101 -18.89 -2.71 5.76
CA ALA A 101 -18.95 -4.10 5.30
C ALA A 101 -17.75 -4.47 4.41
N GLN A 102 -17.37 -3.59 3.48
CA GLN A 102 -16.19 -3.78 2.63
C GLN A 102 -14.89 -3.79 3.44
N VAL A 103 -14.75 -2.92 4.45
CA VAL A 103 -13.58 -2.93 5.35
C VAL A 103 -13.48 -4.25 6.11
N ALA A 104 -14.59 -4.76 6.64
CA ALA A 104 -14.61 -6.05 7.33
C ALA A 104 -14.23 -7.21 6.40
N ASP A 105 -14.73 -7.22 5.16
CA ASP A 105 -14.37 -8.24 4.17
C ASP A 105 -12.89 -8.17 3.79
N MET A 106 -12.36 -6.97 3.53
CA MET A 106 -10.93 -6.77 3.26
C MET A 106 -10.06 -7.23 4.44
N GLN A 107 -10.46 -6.95 5.68
CA GLN A 107 -9.76 -7.44 6.87
C GLN A 107 -9.74 -8.98 6.93
N ASN A 108 -10.85 -9.63 6.59
CA ASN A 108 -10.92 -11.10 6.52
C ASN A 108 -9.98 -11.66 5.44
N VAL A 109 -9.94 -11.03 4.25
CA VAL A 109 -9.03 -11.42 3.16
C VAL A 109 -7.57 -11.25 3.58
N ILE A 110 -7.22 -10.13 4.22
CA ILE A 110 -5.86 -9.87 4.73
C ILE A 110 -5.48 -10.96 5.75
N ASN A 111 -6.32 -11.24 6.73
CA ASN A 111 -6.05 -12.23 7.76
C ASN A 111 -5.84 -13.63 7.17
N LYS A 112 -6.73 -14.07 6.27
CA LYS A 112 -6.59 -15.36 5.57
C LYS A 112 -5.30 -15.44 4.74
N THR A 113 -4.95 -14.35 4.06
CA THR A 113 -3.73 -14.29 3.24
C THR A 113 -2.47 -14.36 4.10
N LEU A 114 -2.45 -13.64 5.23
CA LEU A 114 -1.34 -13.69 6.18
C LEU A 114 -1.19 -15.07 6.81
N ASP A 115 -2.28 -15.72 7.19
CA ASP A 115 -2.25 -17.07 7.75
C ASP A 115 -1.79 -18.10 6.73
N TYR A 116 -2.27 -18.01 5.49
CA TYR A 116 -1.82 -18.86 4.40
C TYR A 116 -0.32 -18.67 4.13
N ARG A 117 0.14 -17.41 4.07
CA ARG A 117 1.56 -17.08 3.93
C ARG A 117 2.40 -17.69 5.06
N ARG A 118 1.96 -17.55 6.32
CA ARG A 118 2.65 -18.15 7.48
C ARG A 118 2.76 -19.67 7.35
N LYS A 119 1.68 -20.35 6.95
CA LYS A 119 1.66 -21.80 6.75
C LYS A 119 2.66 -22.25 5.68
N ILE A 120 2.70 -21.58 4.52
CA ILE A 120 3.66 -21.91 3.46
C ILE A 120 5.09 -21.67 3.94
N ILE A 121 5.37 -20.51 4.54
CA ILE A 121 6.72 -20.17 5.02
C ILE A 121 7.17 -21.19 6.07
N PHE A 122 6.29 -21.61 6.98
CA PHE A 122 6.59 -22.63 7.96
C PHE A 122 6.86 -23.98 7.32
N ALA A 123 6.02 -24.44 6.39
CA ALA A 123 6.24 -25.70 5.68
C ALA A 123 7.56 -25.71 4.91
N ALA A 124 7.90 -24.59 4.25
CA ALA A 124 9.17 -24.43 3.56
C ALA A 124 10.36 -24.45 4.55
N SER A 125 10.27 -23.74 5.67
CA SER A 125 11.37 -23.60 6.64
C SER A 125 11.82 -24.94 7.22
N LEU A 126 10.90 -25.90 7.39
CA LEU A 126 11.22 -27.27 7.82
C LEU A 126 12.16 -27.99 6.84
N SER A 127 12.05 -27.70 5.54
CA SER A 127 12.83 -28.36 4.49
C SER A 127 14.09 -27.60 4.09
N VAL A 128 14.18 -26.30 4.39
CA VAL A 128 15.29 -25.43 3.97
C VAL A 128 16.65 -26.00 4.35
N LYS A 129 16.86 -26.40 5.62
CA LYS A 129 18.15 -26.94 6.06
C LYS A 129 18.54 -28.20 5.29
N LYS A 130 17.59 -29.10 5.06
CA LYS A 130 17.81 -30.33 4.28
C LYS A 130 18.18 -30.01 2.85
N TRP A 131 17.46 -29.10 2.19
CA TRP A 131 17.74 -28.67 0.82
C TRP A 131 19.12 -28.01 0.71
N THR A 132 19.49 -27.15 1.67
CA THR A 132 20.82 -26.55 1.71
C THR A 132 21.93 -27.60 1.78
N ILE A 133 21.82 -28.59 2.67
CA ILE A 133 22.82 -29.65 2.78
C ILE A 133 22.90 -30.48 1.50
N MET A 134 21.77 -30.83 0.89
CA MET A 134 21.76 -31.59 -0.37
C MET A 134 22.41 -30.81 -1.50
N LEU A 135 22.11 -29.50 -1.63
CA LEU A 135 22.73 -28.64 -2.62
C LEU A 135 24.24 -28.49 -2.39
N LEU A 136 24.68 -28.34 -1.15
CA LEU A 136 26.11 -28.27 -0.83
C LEU A 136 26.83 -29.58 -1.18
N LYS A 137 26.28 -30.73 -0.80
CA LYS A 137 26.85 -32.04 -1.15
C LYS A 137 26.95 -32.22 -2.66
N LEU A 138 25.87 -31.92 -3.39
CA LEU A 138 25.82 -32.05 -4.84
C LEU A 138 26.85 -31.13 -5.51
N LYS A 139 26.91 -29.87 -5.07
CA LYS A 139 27.90 -28.90 -5.55
C LYS A 139 29.33 -29.37 -5.29
N SER A 140 29.63 -29.89 -4.10
CA SER A 140 30.96 -30.42 -3.77
C SER A 140 31.33 -31.61 -4.64
N ILE A 141 30.40 -32.55 -4.88
CA ILE A 141 30.64 -33.70 -5.76
C ILE A 141 30.96 -33.23 -7.17
N PHE A 142 30.13 -32.37 -7.76
CA PHE A 142 30.39 -31.84 -9.11
C PHE A 142 31.67 -31.02 -9.19
N HIS A 143 31.98 -30.24 -8.14
CA HIS A 143 33.24 -29.52 -8.07
C HIS A 143 34.44 -30.47 -8.09
N THR A 144 34.39 -31.58 -7.34
CA THR A 144 35.43 -32.61 -7.36
C THR A 144 35.51 -33.33 -8.70
N LEU A 145 34.38 -33.74 -9.28
CA LEU A 145 34.35 -34.40 -10.59
C LEU A 145 34.93 -33.49 -11.69
N ASN A 146 34.75 -32.17 -11.59
CA ASN A 146 35.34 -31.21 -12.52
C ASN A 146 36.88 -31.12 -12.41
N MET A 147 37.50 -31.68 -11.37
CA MET A 147 38.96 -31.79 -11.26
C MET A 147 39.50 -33.07 -11.92
N PHE A 148 38.64 -34.00 -12.34
CA PHE A 148 39.05 -35.27 -12.92
C PHE A 148 39.31 -35.14 -14.43
N SER A 149 40.18 -35.98 -14.97
CA SER A 149 40.43 -36.05 -16.41
C SER A 149 39.41 -36.98 -17.07
N VAL A 150 38.90 -36.60 -18.24
CA VAL A 150 37.91 -37.38 -18.99
C VAL A 150 38.60 -38.32 -19.97
N ASP A 151 38.34 -39.63 -19.86
CA ASP A 151 38.73 -40.61 -20.87
C ASP A 151 37.53 -40.93 -21.77
N VAL A 152 37.58 -40.40 -23.00
CA VAL A 152 36.50 -40.53 -24.00
C VAL A 152 36.44 -41.95 -24.58
N THR A 153 37.55 -42.69 -24.56
CA THR A 153 37.66 -44.04 -25.15
C THR A 153 36.90 -45.04 -24.29
N HIS A 154 37.10 -44.98 -22.97
CA HIS A 154 36.47 -45.89 -22.01
C HIS A 154 35.22 -45.31 -21.33
N LYS A 155 34.87 -44.04 -21.63
CA LYS A 155 33.76 -43.30 -21.01
C LYS A 155 33.86 -43.28 -19.49
N CYS A 156 35.07 -43.04 -18.96
CA CYS A 156 35.33 -42.96 -17.53
C CYS A 156 36.02 -41.64 -17.14
N LEU A 157 36.07 -41.38 -15.83
CA LEU A 157 36.82 -40.28 -15.24
C LEU A 157 38.02 -40.84 -14.50
N ILE A 158 39.18 -40.23 -14.69
CA ILE A 158 40.45 -40.61 -14.07
C ILE A 158 40.86 -39.51 -13.09
N ALA A 159 41.21 -39.91 -11.87
CA ALA A 159 41.63 -39.02 -10.80
C ALA A 159 42.82 -39.61 -10.04
N GLU A 160 43.68 -38.73 -9.55
CA GLU A 160 44.74 -39.08 -8.60
C GLU A 160 44.38 -38.50 -7.23
N CYS A 161 44.56 -39.27 -6.17
CA CYS A 161 44.28 -38.81 -4.81
C CYS A 161 45.30 -39.36 -3.81
N TRP A 162 45.47 -38.64 -2.71
CA TRP A 162 46.25 -39.08 -1.57
C TRP A 162 45.35 -39.85 -0.60
N VAL A 163 45.77 -41.05 -0.22
CA VAL A 163 45.10 -41.91 0.76
C VAL A 163 46.15 -42.46 1.73
N PRO A 164 45.89 -42.47 3.05
CA PRO A 164 46.83 -43.06 4.01
C PRO A 164 46.86 -44.60 3.84
N THR A 165 48.00 -45.20 4.15
CA THR A 165 48.23 -46.65 3.97
C THR A 165 47.57 -47.55 5.02
N VAL A 166 46.85 -46.98 5.99
CA VAL A 166 46.27 -47.67 7.15
C VAL A 166 44.73 -47.61 7.21
N ASP A 167 44.09 -47.12 6.16
CA ASP A 167 42.61 -47.07 6.05
C ASP A 167 41.97 -48.46 5.81
#